data_AF-A0A349SS70-F1
#
_entry.id   AF-A0A349SS70-F1
#
_cell.length_a   1.000
_cell.length_b   1.000
_cell.length_c   1.000
_cell.angle_alpha   90.00
_cell.angle_beta   90.00
_cell.angle_gamma   90.00
#
_symmetry.space_group_name_H-M   'P 1'
#
loop_
_entity.id
_entity.type
_entity.pdbx_description
1 polymer ?
#
loop_
_entity_poly.entity_id
_entity_poly.type
_entity_poly.pdbx_seq_one_letter_code
_entity_poly.pdbx_strand_id
1 'polypeptide(L)' 'MYVCICKGVTEKTIQEAAKSGVNDYKSLRDKTGVASQCGKCGSDAKNCLRQHAISQ' A
#
# COMPACT_ATOMS: atom_id res chain seq x y z
N MET A 1 -4.41 9.34 -4.84
CA MET A 1 -3.09 10.01 -5.00
C MET A 1 -1.99 8.98 -5.27
N TYR A 2 -0.80 9.35 -5.78
CA TYR A 2 0.37 8.47 -5.73
C TYR A 2 0.89 8.36 -4.30
N VAL A 3 1.05 7.14 -3.82
CA VAL A 3 1.66 6.85 -2.51
C VAL A 3 3.14 6.55 -2.69
N CYS A 4 3.54 5.81 -3.73
CA CYS A 4 4.95 5.54 -4.04
C CYS A 4 5.28 5.95 -5.47
N ILE A 5 6.06 7.03 -5.61
CA ILE A 5 6.52 7.50 -6.91
C ILE A 5 7.48 6.51 -7.56
N CYS A 6 8.43 5.98 -6.79
CA CYS A 6 9.43 5.00 -7.23
C CYS A 6 8.85 3.77 -7.95
N LYS A 7 7.67 3.32 -7.54
CA LYS A 7 7.04 2.09 -8.04
C LYS A 7 5.67 2.33 -8.68
N GLY A 8 5.27 3.59 -8.84
CA GLY A 8 3.97 3.95 -9.40
C GLY A 8 2.77 3.46 -8.58
N VAL A 9 2.92 3.21 -7.27
CA VAL A 9 1.83 2.71 -6.43
C VAL A 9 0.93 3.87 -6.03
N THR A 10 -0.37 3.71 -6.30
CA THR A 10 -1.40 4.69 -5.94
C THR A 10 -2.20 4.24 -4.73
N GLU A 11 -2.94 5.16 -4.13
CA GLU A 11 -3.93 4.87 -3.09
C GLU A 11 -4.96 3.83 -3.57
N LYS A 12 -5.41 3.93 -4.83
CA LYS A 12 -6.32 2.95 -5.45
C LYS A 12 -5.69 1.55 -5.49
N THR A 13 -4.40 1.45 -5.83
CA THR A 13 -3.66 0.18 -5.80
C THR A 13 -3.66 -0.46 -4.40
N ILE A 14 -3.48 0.36 -3.36
CA ILE A 14 -3.50 -0.13 -1.97
C ILE A 14 -4.93 -0.50 -1.55
N GLN A 15 -5.94 0.27 -1.94
CA GLN A 15 -7.35 -0.04 -1.71
C GLN A 15 -7.76 -1.37 -2.36
N GLU A 16 -7.37 -1.60 -3.61
CA GLU A 16 -7.63 -2.87 -4.32
C GLU A 16 -6.91 -4.04 -3.67
N ALA A 17 -5.67 -3.85 -3.21
CA ALA A 17 -4.96 -4.85 -2.42
C ALA A 17 -5.72 -5.19 -1.13
N ALA A 18 -6.17 -4.18 -0.37
CA ALA A 18 -6.96 -4.37 0.84
C ALA A 18 -8.27 -5.14 0.57
N LYS A 19 -9.00 -4.77 -0.49
CA LYS A 19 -10.22 -5.47 -0.92
C LYS A 19 -9.96 -6.92 -1.33
N SER A 20 -8.75 -7.23 -1.80
CA SER A 20 -8.32 -8.59 -2.13
C SER A 20 -7.84 -9.40 -0.92
N GLY A 21 -8.02 -8.90 0.31
CA GLY A 21 -7.66 -9.59 1.56
C GLY A 21 -6.26 -9.29 2.08
N VAL A 22 -5.52 -8.35 1.47
CA VAL A 22 -4.23 -7.92 2.03
C VAL A 22 -4.49 -7.06 3.27
N ASN A 23 -4.06 -7.54 4.44
CA ASN A 23 -4.28 -6.88 5.72
C ASN A 23 -2.98 -6.55 6.48
N ASP A 24 -1.82 -6.86 5.91
CA ASP A 24 -0.52 -6.55 6.49
C ASP A 24 0.42 -5.87 5.47
N TYR A 25 1.39 -5.12 6.00
CA TYR A 25 2.31 -4.33 5.19
C TYR A 25 3.29 -5.19 4.37
N LYS A 26 3.69 -6.37 4.87
CA LYS A 26 4.61 -7.25 4.15
C LYS A 26 3.93 -7.77 2.88
N SER A 27 2.71 -8.28 3.01
CA SER A 27 1.91 -8.72 1.86
C SER A 27 1.62 -7.59 0.88
N LEU A 28 1.36 -6.36 1.37
CA LEU A 28 1.21 -5.19 0.50
C LEU A 28 2.48 -4.88 -0.29
N ARG A 29 3.64 -4.89 0.37
CA ARG A 29 4.95 -4.65 -0.24
C ARG A 29 5.28 -5.70 -1.28
N ASP A 30 5.04 -6.97 -0.98
CA ASP A 30 5.32 -8.07 -1.88
C ASP A 30 4.41 -8.02 -3.13
N LYS A 31 3.13 -7.65 -2.95
CA LYS A 31 2.15 -7.57 -4.05
C LYS A 31 2.32 -6.35 -4.95
N THR A 32 2.66 -5.20 -4.38
CA THR A 32 2.65 -3.91 -5.12
C THR A 32 4.04 -3.34 -5.37
N GLY A 33 5.07 -3.87 -4.71
CA GLY A 33 6.40 -3.30 -4.68
C GLY A 33 6.51 -2.01 -3.85
N VAL A 34 5.46 -1.55 -3.16
CA VAL A 34 5.50 -0.28 -2.40
C VAL A 34 6.70 -0.21 -1.46
N ALA A 35 7.39 0.94 -1.43
CA ALA A 35 8.57 1.18 -0.59
C ALA A 35 9.76 0.20 -0.79
N SER A 36 9.81 -0.58 -1.88
CA SER A 36 10.93 -1.48 -2.17
C SER A 36 12.15 -0.82 -2.82
N GLN A 37 12.08 0.48 -3.16
CA GLN A 37 13.21 1.27 -3.64
C GLN A 37 13.74 2.21 -2.53
N CYS A 38 13.32 3.48 -2.50
CA CYS A 38 13.87 4.45 -1.54
C CYS A 38 13.28 4.36 -0.12
N GLY A 39 12.20 3.59 0.07
CA GLY A 39 11.55 3.39 1.37
C GLY A 39 10.71 4.56 1.92
N LYS A 40 10.84 5.77 1.37
CA LYS A 40 10.26 7.01 1.94
C LYS A 40 8.75 6.99 2.16
N CYS A 41 8.01 6.33 1.26
CA CYS A 41 6.54 6.23 1.34
C CYS A 41 6.02 5.16 2.31
N GLY A 42 6.89 4.48 3.06
CA GLY A 42 6.50 3.31 3.87
C GLY A 42 5.44 3.64 4.92
N SER A 43 5.56 4.79 5.59
CA SER A 43 4.58 5.24 6.58
C SER A 43 3.23 5.59 5.92
N ASP A 44 3.25 6.30 4.79
CA ASP A 44 2.03 6.66 4.05
C ASP A 44 1.30 5.42 3.54
N ALA A 45 2.03 4.43 3.03
CA ALA A 45 1.48 3.17 2.57
C ALA A 45 0.81 2.37 3.70
N LYS A 46 1.43 2.31 4.89
CA LYS A 46 0.83 1.66 6.08
C LYS A 46 -0.45 2.36 6.52
N ASN A 47 -0.44 3.69 6.56
CA ASN A 47 -1.62 4.47 6.94
C ASN A 47 -2.76 4.27 5.95
N CYS A 48 -2.47 4.31 4.65
CA CYS A 48 -3.44 4.04 3.59
C CYS A 48 -4.01 2.61 3.69
N LEU A 49 -3.17 1.59 3.91
CA LEU A 49 -3.64 0.22 4.13
C LEU A 49 -4.58 0.13 5.33
N ARG A 50 -4.21 0.73 6.47
CA ARG A 50 -5.04 0.73 7.69
C ARG A 50 -6.40 1.40 7.47
N GLN A 51 -6.45 2.50 6.72
CA GLN A 51 -7.69 3.21 6.41
C GLN A 51 -8.66 2.33 5.59
N HIS A 52 -8.15 1.45 4.74
CA HIS A 52 -8.97 0.60 3.88
C HIS A 52 -9.19 -0.83 4.39
N ALA A 53 -8.35 -1.31 5.32
CA ALA A 53 -8.50 -2.63 5.95
C ALA A 53 -9.64 -2.69 6.99
N ILE A 54 -10.11 -1.53 7.49
CA ILE A 54 -11.12 -1.43 8.57
C ILE A 54 -12.55 -1.30 8.02
N SER A 55 -12.74 -1.08 6.72
CA SER A 55 -14.07 -0.93 6.09
C SER A 55 -14.67 -2.25 5.57
N GLN A 56 -14.40 -3.37 6.25
CA GLN A 56 -15.02 -4.67 5.98
C GLN A 56 -16.33 -4.81 6.75
#